data_AF-A0A1F2U708-F1
#
_entry.id   AF-A0A1F2U708-F1
#
_cell.length_a   1.000
_cell.length_b   1.000
_cell.length_c   1.000
_cell.angle_alpha   90.00
_cell.angle_beta   90.00
_cell.angle_gamma   90.00
#
_symmetry.space_group_name_H-M   'P 1'
#
loop_
_entity.id
_entity.type
_entity.pdbx_description
1 polymer ?
#
loop_
_entity_poly.entity_id
_entity_poly.type
_entity_poly.pdbx_seq_one_letter_code
_entity_poly.pdbx_strand_id
1 'polypeptide(L)'
;MGEVSLTIRGYQGLVISLDPAEVRGEGSAARPVLYLPLKVQITSIPGQKGPVSYTLLRLAGTLGISPNDEIAAFELPPLADVSCPRGYDLHHGVNVPLGHAVIRRLEDVRDGKDAQLSIRFSALVWYPPDSSFVNVASPGPLQLTVPRSTWADNVLSQWGLSLVKIVEIKFPANQAGENFRAAYARVEAAEKLYANGLWKQTLAELYSAFEDLAKSLGFARPDQQFFVSLLAEFPSAKKEKAKLALAYLCDFYHLGRHEPEKESQPNNLPFILRRDARLGLTLAHAFFEYLTPEQ
;
A
#
# COMPACT_ATOMS: atom_id res chain seq x y z
N MET A 1 15.12 -9.27 -3.30
CA MET A 1 15.05 -9.76 -4.68
C MET A 1 14.54 -11.19 -4.66
N GLY A 2 13.47 -11.49 -5.40
CA GLY A 2 12.98 -12.85 -5.55
C GLY A 2 13.45 -13.44 -6.88
N GLU A 3 13.69 -14.75 -6.93
CA GLU A 3 14.18 -15.46 -8.12
C GLU A 3 13.46 -16.80 -8.30
N VAL A 4 13.23 -17.19 -9.55
CA VAL A 4 12.73 -18.51 -9.93
C VAL A 4 13.43 -19.01 -11.19
N SER A 5 13.69 -20.31 -11.22
CA SER A 5 14.39 -20.97 -12.32
C SER A 5 13.46 -21.90 -13.10
N LEU A 6 13.54 -21.88 -14.42
CA LEU A 6 12.84 -22.82 -15.29
C LEU A 6 13.85 -23.81 -15.89
N THR A 7 13.48 -25.08 -15.85
CA THR A 7 14.34 -26.18 -16.30
C THR A 7 13.99 -26.57 -17.73
N ILE A 8 15.02 -26.62 -18.59
CA ILE A 8 14.93 -27.08 -19.98
C ILE A 8 15.66 -28.41 -20.03
N ARG A 9 14.94 -29.49 -20.32
CA ARG A 9 15.48 -30.86 -20.35
C ARG A 9 16.25 -31.24 -19.07
N GLY A 10 15.77 -30.79 -17.91
CA GLY A 10 16.36 -31.10 -16.60
C GLY A 10 17.50 -30.18 -16.17
N TYR A 11 17.91 -29.22 -17.00
CA TYR A 11 18.94 -28.24 -16.67
C TYR A 11 18.34 -26.84 -16.47
N GLN A 12 18.88 -26.07 -15.53
CA GLN A 12 18.53 -24.67 -15.33
C GLN A 12 19.00 -23.86 -16.55
N GLY A 13 18.06 -23.47 -17.43
CA GLY A 13 18.37 -22.64 -18.60
C GLY A 13 17.96 -21.19 -18.40
N LEU A 14 16.82 -20.97 -17.75
CA LEU A 14 16.22 -19.65 -17.60
C LEU A 14 16.10 -19.30 -16.11
N VAL A 15 16.58 -18.12 -15.74
CA VAL A 15 16.40 -17.55 -14.41
C VAL A 15 15.63 -16.25 -14.55
N ILE A 16 14.56 -16.11 -13.77
CA ILE A 16 13.72 -14.91 -13.75
C ILE A 16 13.79 -14.34 -12.34
N SER A 17 14.21 -13.09 -12.24
CA SER A 17 14.23 -12.36 -10.98
C SER A 17 13.42 -11.07 -11.09
N LEU A 18 12.92 -10.61 -9.94
CA LEU A 18 12.19 -9.37 -9.83
C LEU A 18 12.56 -8.67 -8.51
N ASP A 19 12.72 -7.35 -8.58
CA ASP A 19 12.92 -6.51 -7.41
C ASP A 19 11.59 -5.90 -6.96
N PRO A 20 11.09 -6.23 -5.75
CA PRO A 20 9.85 -5.65 -5.24
C PRO A 20 9.88 -4.12 -5.12
N ALA A 21 11.06 -3.50 -4.99
CA ALA A 21 11.18 -2.05 -4.93
C ALA A 21 10.89 -1.36 -6.28
N GLU A 22 11.07 -2.08 -7.39
CA GLU A 22 10.84 -1.57 -8.75
C GLU A 22 9.38 -1.77 -9.23
N VAL A 23 8.55 -2.49 -8.45
CA VAL A 23 7.12 -2.66 -8.74
C VAL A 23 6.39 -1.33 -8.64
N ARG A 24 5.55 -1.03 -9.65
CA ARG A 24 4.79 0.21 -9.71
C ARG A 24 3.44 0.03 -10.40
N GLY A 25 2.55 0.97 -10.18
CA GLY A 25 1.28 1.08 -10.88
C GLY A 25 1.46 1.91 -12.15
N GLU A 26 0.76 1.52 -13.20
CA GLU A 26 0.59 2.28 -14.43
C GLU A 26 -0.90 2.38 -14.78
N GLY A 27 -1.25 3.28 -15.68
CA GLY A 27 -2.64 3.49 -16.11
C GLY A 27 -3.40 4.47 -15.21
N SER A 28 -4.65 4.15 -14.89
CA SER A 28 -5.55 5.05 -14.13
C SER A 28 -6.55 4.25 -13.30
N ALA A 29 -7.36 4.94 -12.50
CA ALA A 29 -8.34 4.30 -11.63
C ALA A 29 -9.34 3.46 -12.43
N ALA A 30 -9.66 3.86 -13.66
CA ALA A 30 -10.57 3.12 -14.54
C ALA A 30 -9.93 1.88 -15.18
N ARG A 31 -8.60 1.90 -15.37
CA ARG A 31 -7.82 0.82 -15.99
C ARG A 31 -6.47 0.69 -15.29
N PRO A 32 -6.46 0.18 -14.05
CA PRO A 32 -5.24 0.04 -13.29
C PRO A 32 -4.42 -1.13 -13.82
N VAL A 33 -3.12 -0.90 -14.00
CA VAL A 33 -2.17 -1.87 -14.50
C VAL A 33 -1.04 -1.99 -13.50
N LEU A 34 -0.68 -3.21 -13.10
CA LEU A 34 0.50 -3.47 -12.29
C LEU A 34 1.69 -3.72 -13.22
N TYR A 35 2.72 -2.89 -13.11
CA TYR A 35 3.96 -3.05 -13.85
C TYR A 35 4.95 -3.90 -13.04
N LEU A 36 5.42 -4.98 -13.65
CA LEU A 36 6.39 -5.93 -13.08
C LEU A 36 7.69 -5.88 -13.90
N PRO A 37 8.79 -5.33 -13.35
CA PRO A 37 10.09 -5.33 -14.02
C PRO A 37 10.79 -6.68 -13.82
N LEU A 38 10.77 -7.50 -14.86
CA LEU A 38 11.44 -8.80 -14.90
C LEU A 38 12.88 -8.64 -15.37
N LYS A 39 13.81 -9.27 -14.65
CA LYS A 39 15.19 -9.51 -15.08
C LYS A 39 15.30 -10.98 -15.47
N VAL A 40 15.53 -11.25 -16.75
CA VAL A 40 15.54 -12.58 -17.33
C VAL A 40 16.96 -12.92 -17.76
N GLN A 41 17.55 -13.94 -17.15
CA GLN A 41 18.87 -14.45 -17.50
C GLN A 41 18.72 -15.74 -18.30
N ILE A 42 19.28 -15.77 -19.51
CA ILE A 42 19.20 -16.90 -20.45
C ILE A 42 20.59 -17.52 -20.63
N THR A 43 20.77 -18.74 -20.12
CA THR A 43 22.07 -19.43 -20.09
C THR A 43 22.02 -20.71 -20.91
N SER A 44 23.06 -20.99 -21.69
CA SER A 44 23.18 -22.27 -22.40
C SER A 44 23.18 -23.45 -21.42
N ILE A 45 22.56 -24.56 -21.80
CA ILE A 45 22.51 -25.75 -20.95
C ILE A 45 23.65 -26.72 -21.28
N PRO A 46 24.11 -27.55 -20.33
CA PRO A 46 25.09 -28.60 -20.62
C PRO A 46 24.58 -29.59 -21.66
N GLY A 47 25.45 -29.99 -22.60
CA GLY A 47 25.19 -31.06 -23.56
C GLY A 47 26.41 -31.96 -23.75
N GLN A 48 26.21 -33.13 -24.37
CA GLN A 48 27.25 -34.15 -24.53
C GLN A 48 28.48 -33.66 -25.32
N LYS A 49 28.27 -32.75 -26.29
CA LYS A 49 29.33 -32.20 -27.15
C LYS A 49 29.70 -30.75 -26.78
N GLY A 50 29.33 -30.30 -25.58
CA GLY A 50 29.52 -28.94 -25.12
C GLY A 50 28.19 -28.21 -24.84
N PRO A 51 28.24 -26.91 -24.53
CA PRO A 51 27.05 -26.11 -24.25
C PRO A 51 26.07 -26.10 -25.43
N VAL A 52 24.80 -26.31 -25.12
CA VAL A 52 23.71 -26.29 -26.09
C VAL A 52 22.98 -24.96 -26.00
N SER A 53 22.86 -24.29 -27.14
CA SER A 53 22.01 -23.11 -27.27
C SER A 53 20.56 -23.48 -27.57
N TYR A 54 19.63 -22.75 -27.00
CA TYR A 54 18.20 -22.77 -27.30
C TYR A 54 17.68 -21.35 -27.54
N THR A 55 16.47 -21.22 -28.07
CA THR A 55 15.82 -19.92 -28.29
C THR A 55 14.57 -19.81 -27.43
N LEU A 56 14.47 -18.74 -26.63
CA LEU A 56 13.26 -18.37 -25.91
C LEU A 56 12.29 -17.68 -26.88
N LEU A 57 11.10 -18.26 -27.06
CA LEU A 57 10.10 -17.77 -28.01
C LEU A 57 8.94 -17.04 -27.34
N ARG A 58 8.56 -17.50 -26.15
CA ARG A 58 7.43 -16.96 -25.38
C ARG A 58 7.75 -17.05 -23.91
N LEU A 59 7.41 -16.01 -23.16
CA LEU A 59 7.40 -16.01 -21.71
C LEU A 59 6.06 -15.42 -21.23
N ALA A 60 5.34 -16.20 -20.43
CA ALA A 60 4.05 -15.84 -19.87
C ALA A 60 4.03 -16.16 -18.37
N GLY A 61 3.06 -15.60 -17.67
CA GLY A 61 2.87 -15.92 -16.27
C GLY A 61 1.48 -15.63 -15.75
N THR A 62 1.23 -16.14 -14.56
CA THR A 62 0.01 -15.87 -13.79
C THR A 62 0.37 -15.26 -12.47
N LEU A 63 -0.33 -14.19 -12.12
CA LEU A 63 -0.23 -13.47 -10.86
C LEU A 63 -1.31 -13.98 -9.91
N GLY A 64 -0.98 -14.09 -8.64
CA GLY A 64 -1.86 -14.55 -7.55
C GLY A 64 -1.57 -13.84 -6.23
N ILE A 65 -2.51 -13.92 -5.28
CA ILE A 65 -2.31 -13.44 -3.90
C ILE A 65 -1.74 -14.56 -3.01
N SER A 66 -1.93 -15.81 -3.42
CA SER A 66 -1.41 -17.00 -2.74
C SER A 66 -0.90 -18.01 -3.78
N PRO A 67 -0.10 -19.02 -3.38
CA PRO A 67 0.49 -20.00 -4.32
C PRO A 67 -0.49 -20.73 -5.24
N ASN A 68 -1.76 -20.81 -4.84
CA ASN A 68 -2.81 -21.58 -5.53
C ASN A 68 -3.94 -20.68 -6.06
N ASP A 69 -3.80 -19.36 -5.95
CA ASP A 69 -4.78 -18.39 -6.41
C ASP A 69 -4.28 -17.72 -7.68
N GLU A 70 -5.15 -17.53 -8.66
CA GLU A 70 -4.86 -16.82 -9.90
C GLU A 70 -5.82 -15.65 -10.02
N ILE A 71 -5.26 -14.44 -10.13
CA ILE A 71 -6.03 -13.20 -10.23
C ILE A 71 -5.88 -12.52 -11.60
N ALA A 72 -4.76 -12.75 -12.29
CA ALA A 72 -4.51 -12.23 -13.62
C ALA A 72 -3.43 -13.05 -14.34
N ALA A 73 -3.53 -13.12 -15.67
CA ALA A 73 -2.49 -13.68 -16.52
C ALA A 73 -1.81 -12.56 -17.31
N PHE A 74 -0.57 -12.78 -17.70
CA PHE A 74 0.20 -11.87 -18.54
C PHE A 74 1.08 -12.63 -19.51
N GLU A 75 1.47 -11.95 -20.58
CA GLU A 75 2.34 -12.49 -21.61
C GLU A 75 3.26 -11.37 -22.10
N LEU A 76 4.54 -11.70 -22.27
CA LEU A 76 5.50 -10.81 -22.91
C LEU A 76 5.29 -10.81 -24.43
N PRO A 77 5.64 -9.70 -25.12
CA PRO A 77 5.73 -9.72 -26.57
C PRO A 77 6.58 -10.89 -27.08
N PRO A 78 6.35 -11.38 -28.30
CA PRO A 78 7.13 -12.47 -28.87
C PRO A 78 8.64 -12.24 -28.70
N LEU A 79 9.32 -13.23 -28.14
CA LEU A 79 10.75 -13.21 -27.89
C LEU A 79 11.45 -14.06 -28.96
N ALA A 80 12.72 -13.77 -29.21
CA ALA A 80 13.56 -14.60 -30.09
C ALA A 80 15.00 -14.66 -29.55
N ASP A 81 15.12 -14.66 -28.22
CA ASP A 81 16.38 -14.51 -27.53
C ASP A 81 17.11 -15.85 -27.46
N VAL A 82 18.36 -15.86 -27.92
CA VAL A 82 19.19 -17.07 -27.95
C VAL A 82 20.01 -17.15 -26.67
N SER A 83 20.03 -18.33 -26.04
CA SER A 83 20.84 -18.57 -24.85
C SER A 83 22.34 -18.49 -25.16
N CYS A 84 23.11 -17.92 -24.24
CA CYS A 84 24.56 -17.77 -24.35
C CYS A 84 25.30 -18.47 -23.20
N PRO A 85 26.55 -18.94 -23.40
CA PRO A 85 27.30 -19.63 -22.35
C PRO A 85 27.61 -18.78 -21.11
N ARG A 86 27.75 -17.46 -21.27
CA ARG A 86 28.04 -16.53 -20.16
C ARG A 86 26.79 -16.00 -19.47
N GLY A 87 25.60 -16.30 -20.01
CA GLY A 87 24.38 -15.60 -19.65
C GLY A 87 24.43 -14.11 -20.00
N TYR A 88 23.27 -13.48 -20.05
CA TYR A 88 23.12 -12.02 -20.07
C TYR A 88 21.76 -11.68 -19.49
N ASP A 89 21.65 -10.48 -18.92
CA ASP A 89 20.43 -10.01 -18.30
C ASP A 89 19.59 -9.25 -19.33
N LEU A 90 18.37 -9.73 -19.54
CA LEU A 90 17.34 -9.06 -20.29
C LEU A 90 16.37 -8.39 -19.33
N HIS A 91 16.11 -7.10 -19.56
CA HIS A 91 15.12 -6.35 -18.79
C HIS A 91 13.82 -6.29 -19.58
N HIS A 92 12.76 -6.86 -19.01
CA HIS A 92 11.44 -6.83 -19.60
C HIS A 92 10.42 -6.24 -18.63
N GLY A 93 9.62 -5.30 -19.12
CA GLY A 93 8.46 -4.77 -18.40
C GLY A 93 7.21 -5.57 -18.73
N VAL A 94 6.54 -6.10 -17.72
CA VAL A 94 5.25 -6.77 -17.87
C VAL A 94 4.15 -5.91 -17.30
N ASN A 95 3.10 -5.70 -18.09
CA ASN A 95 1.90 -5.00 -17.68
C ASN A 95 0.78 -5.99 -17.39
N VAL A 96 0.32 -6.03 -16.13
CA VAL A 96 -0.76 -6.89 -15.66
C VAL A 96 -2.00 -6.04 -15.40
N PRO A 97 -3.01 -6.06 -16.29
CA PRO A 97 -4.26 -5.33 -16.05
C PRO A 97 -4.98 -5.94 -14.83
N LEU A 98 -5.38 -5.09 -13.88
CA LEU A 98 -6.11 -5.52 -12.70
C LEU A 98 -7.54 -4.96 -12.72
N GLY A 99 -8.52 -5.80 -12.42
CA GLY A 99 -9.90 -5.36 -12.20
C GLY A 99 -10.08 -4.76 -10.80
N HIS A 100 -11.09 -3.90 -10.61
CA HIS A 100 -11.40 -3.33 -9.29
C HIS A 100 -11.68 -4.38 -8.22
N ALA A 101 -12.35 -5.48 -8.60
CA ALA A 101 -12.61 -6.60 -7.68
C ALA A 101 -11.30 -7.27 -7.22
N VAL A 102 -10.33 -7.40 -8.13
CA VAL A 102 -9.01 -7.97 -7.83
C VAL A 102 -8.21 -7.05 -6.91
N ILE A 103 -8.20 -5.75 -7.20
CA ILE A 103 -7.52 -4.76 -6.36
C ILE A 103 -8.13 -4.73 -4.96
N ARG A 104 -9.46 -4.72 -4.86
CA ARG A 104 -10.15 -4.77 -3.57
C ARG A 104 -9.76 -6.03 -2.79
N ARG A 105 -9.77 -7.20 -3.43
CA ARG A 105 -9.35 -8.46 -2.80
C ARG A 105 -7.89 -8.42 -2.33
N LEU A 106 -6.98 -7.86 -3.13
CA LEU A 106 -5.58 -7.64 -2.75
C LEU A 106 -5.48 -6.76 -1.50
N GLU A 107 -6.19 -5.65 -1.47
CA GLU A 107 -6.20 -4.73 -0.32
C GLU A 107 -6.82 -5.35 0.93
N ASP A 108 -7.92 -6.10 0.79
CA ASP A 108 -8.59 -6.80 1.89
C ASP A 108 -7.66 -7.88 2.50
N VAL A 109 -6.89 -8.60 1.68
CA VAL A 109 -5.92 -9.61 2.16
C VAL A 109 -4.69 -8.94 2.80
N ARG A 110 -4.25 -7.82 2.22
CA ARG A 110 -3.11 -7.05 2.71
C ARG A 110 -3.39 -6.46 4.09
N ASP A 111 -4.61 -6.00 4.33
CA ASP A 111 -5.03 -5.40 5.61
C ASP A 111 -4.03 -4.34 6.10
N GLY A 112 -3.62 -3.46 5.18
CA GLY A 112 -2.64 -2.41 5.45
C GLY A 112 -1.18 -2.86 5.59
N LYS A 113 -0.84 -4.15 5.46
CA LYS A 113 0.54 -4.69 5.54
C LYS A 113 1.25 -4.67 4.19
N ASP A 114 2.33 -5.44 4.04
CA ASP A 114 3.03 -5.65 2.77
C ASP A 114 2.16 -6.47 1.80
N ALA A 115 2.25 -6.17 0.50
CA ALA A 115 1.52 -6.93 -0.51
C ALA A 115 2.29 -8.22 -0.83
N GLN A 116 1.63 -9.36 -0.62
CA GLN A 116 2.15 -10.69 -0.94
C GLN A 116 1.65 -11.10 -2.32
N LEU A 117 2.56 -11.26 -3.27
CA LEU A 117 2.26 -11.65 -4.64
C LEU A 117 2.94 -12.99 -4.95
N SER A 118 2.23 -13.84 -5.69
CA SER A 118 2.70 -15.14 -6.13
C SER A 118 2.67 -15.18 -7.66
N ILE A 119 3.80 -15.45 -8.30
CA ILE A 119 3.90 -15.42 -9.76
C ILE A 119 4.37 -16.78 -10.28
N ARG A 120 3.57 -17.44 -11.11
CA ARG A 120 3.99 -18.65 -11.83
C ARG A 120 4.36 -18.29 -13.26
N PHE A 121 5.45 -18.87 -13.76
CA PHE A 121 5.93 -18.60 -15.11
C PHE A 121 5.81 -19.84 -15.99
N SER A 122 5.52 -19.62 -17.27
CA SER A 122 5.65 -20.63 -18.32
C SER A 122 6.36 -20.03 -19.52
N ALA A 123 7.15 -20.83 -20.21
CA ALA A 123 7.86 -20.42 -21.40
C ALA A 123 7.79 -21.47 -22.50
N LEU A 124 7.86 -21.01 -23.74
CA LEU A 124 8.03 -21.85 -24.92
C LEU A 124 9.44 -21.64 -25.45
N VAL A 125 10.20 -22.73 -25.58
CA VAL A 125 11.56 -22.69 -26.13
C VAL A 125 11.68 -23.56 -27.36
N TRP A 126 12.46 -23.10 -28.35
CA TRP A 126 12.93 -23.96 -29.43
C TRP A 126 14.25 -24.61 -29.00
N TYR A 127 14.29 -25.94 -29.05
CA TYR A 127 15.44 -26.74 -28.63
C TYR A 127 16.07 -27.45 -29.86
N PRO A 128 17.16 -26.88 -30.43
CA PRO A 128 17.75 -27.37 -31.67
C PRO A 128 18.20 -28.83 -31.69
N PRO A 129 18.80 -29.41 -30.63
CA PRO A 129 19.27 -30.80 -30.69
C PRO A 129 18.18 -31.82 -31.02
N ASP A 130 16.95 -31.56 -30.57
CA ASP A 130 15.80 -32.42 -30.83
C ASP A 130 14.91 -31.87 -31.95
N SER A 131 15.22 -30.69 -32.49
CA SER A 131 14.38 -29.94 -33.43
C SER A 131 12.92 -29.85 -32.95
N SER A 132 12.72 -29.49 -31.68
CA SER A 132 11.40 -29.49 -31.04
C SER A 132 11.13 -28.24 -30.23
N PHE A 133 9.84 -27.94 -30.06
CA PHE A 133 9.36 -26.95 -29.11
C PHE A 133 9.14 -27.59 -27.74
N VAL A 134 9.65 -26.97 -26.69
CA VAL A 134 9.51 -27.45 -25.32
C VAL A 134 8.76 -26.40 -24.51
N ASN A 135 7.63 -26.79 -23.93
CA ASN A 135 6.94 -26.00 -22.92
C ASN A 135 7.62 -26.26 -21.57
N VAL A 136 8.06 -25.19 -20.92
CA VAL A 136 8.66 -25.25 -19.58
C VAL A 136 7.82 -24.40 -18.63
N ALA A 137 7.68 -24.87 -17.40
CA ALA A 137 6.99 -24.15 -16.34
C ALA A 137 7.91 -24.03 -15.13
N SER A 138 7.73 -22.98 -14.34
CA SER A 138 8.45 -22.85 -13.08
C SER A 138 8.02 -23.99 -12.13
N PRO A 139 8.95 -24.61 -11.38
CA PRO A 139 8.64 -25.71 -10.47
C PRO A 139 7.74 -25.26 -9.31
N GLY A 140 7.76 -23.96 -9.00
CA GLY A 140 6.88 -23.32 -8.05
C GLY A 140 6.68 -21.85 -8.41
N PRO A 141 5.82 -21.14 -7.67
CA PRO A 141 5.66 -19.71 -7.83
C PRO A 141 6.85 -18.94 -7.24
N LEU A 142 7.21 -17.84 -7.89
CA LEU A 142 8.00 -16.77 -7.31
C LEU A 142 7.15 -16.05 -6.26
N GLN A 143 7.57 -16.09 -4.98
CA GLN A 143 6.94 -15.31 -3.92
C GLN A 143 7.60 -13.92 -3.85
N LEU A 144 6.77 -12.89 -3.86
CA LEU A 144 7.19 -11.51 -3.90
C LEU A 144 6.48 -10.72 -2.81
N THR A 145 7.24 -10.19 -1.86
CA THR A 145 6.76 -9.25 -0.84
C THR A 145 7.05 -7.84 -1.31
N VAL A 146 6.02 -7.08 -1.71
CA VAL A 146 6.14 -5.66 -2.02
C VAL A 146 5.91 -4.86 -0.74
N PRO A 147 6.90 -4.07 -0.28
CA PRO A 147 6.76 -3.27 0.94
C PRO A 147 5.53 -2.39 0.91
N ARG A 148 4.87 -2.22 2.06
CA ARG A 148 3.68 -1.37 2.21
C ARG A 148 3.87 0.03 1.62
N SER A 149 5.00 0.67 1.89
CA SER A 149 5.31 2.02 1.37
C SER A 149 5.40 2.01 -0.15
N THR A 150 6.18 1.10 -0.75
CA THR A 150 6.27 0.92 -2.20
C THR A 150 4.90 0.69 -2.83
N TRP A 151 4.08 -0.17 -2.24
CA TRP A 151 2.73 -0.45 -2.74
C TRP A 151 1.84 0.80 -2.73
N ALA A 152 1.84 1.55 -1.63
CA ALA A 152 1.03 2.76 -1.54
C ALA A 152 1.53 3.88 -2.45
N ASP A 153 2.84 4.15 -2.38
CA ASP A 153 3.48 5.32 -2.98
C ASP A 153 3.77 5.14 -4.46
N ASN A 154 4.02 3.91 -4.91
CA ASN A 154 4.38 3.62 -6.30
C ASN A 154 3.29 2.85 -7.05
N VAL A 155 2.36 2.17 -6.37
CA VAL A 155 1.29 1.40 -7.03
C VAL A 155 -0.06 2.11 -6.93
N LEU A 156 -0.61 2.24 -5.72
CA LEU A 156 -1.96 2.79 -5.53
C LEU A 156 -2.06 4.27 -5.91
N SER A 157 -1.01 5.06 -5.61
CA SER A 157 -0.94 6.48 -5.96
C SER A 157 -1.02 6.70 -7.47
N GLN A 158 -0.33 5.87 -8.27
CA GLN A 158 -0.23 5.99 -9.72
C GLN A 158 -1.56 5.69 -10.40
N TRP A 159 -2.34 4.77 -9.84
CA TRP A 159 -3.69 4.52 -10.32
C TRP A 159 -4.65 5.65 -9.97
N GLY A 160 -4.31 6.60 -9.09
CA GLY A 160 -5.29 7.56 -8.56
C GLY A 160 -6.44 6.86 -7.81
N LEU A 161 -6.23 5.61 -7.38
CA LEU A 161 -7.12 4.88 -6.47
C LEU A 161 -6.85 5.25 -5.01
N SER A 162 -5.80 6.04 -4.78
CA SER A 162 -5.53 6.70 -3.51
C SER A 162 -6.65 7.70 -3.18
N LEU A 163 -7.73 7.18 -2.60
CA LEU A 163 -8.51 7.90 -1.58
C LEU A 163 -7.87 7.77 -0.20
N VAL A 164 -6.85 6.90 -0.08
CA VAL A 164 -6.10 6.59 1.13
C VAL A 164 -4.73 7.24 1.01
N LYS A 165 -4.48 8.23 1.88
CA LYS A 165 -3.13 8.72 2.20
C LYS A 165 -2.63 7.81 3.32
N ILE A 166 -1.57 7.04 3.11
CA ILE A 166 -0.91 6.36 4.22
C ILE A 166 -0.15 7.43 5.00
N VAL A 167 -0.61 7.67 6.22
CA VAL A 167 0.08 8.55 7.17
C VAL A 167 0.78 7.63 8.16
N GLU A 168 2.11 7.55 8.09
CA GLU A 168 2.88 6.87 9.11
C GLU A 168 3.04 7.80 10.31
N ILE A 169 2.27 7.54 11.36
CA ILE A 169 2.34 8.30 12.61
C ILE A 169 3.24 7.51 13.56
N LYS A 170 4.38 8.12 13.93
CA LYS A 170 5.31 7.49 14.87
C LYS A 170 5.09 8.11 16.25
N PHE A 171 4.80 7.25 17.22
CA PHE A 171 4.67 7.66 18.61
C PHE A 171 6.00 7.44 19.34
N PRO A 172 6.44 8.37 20.21
CA PRO A 172 7.58 8.14 21.09
C PRO A 172 7.41 6.85 21.91
N ALA A 173 8.49 6.17 22.29
CA ALA A 173 8.44 4.98 23.14
C ALA A 173 8.28 5.29 24.65
N ASN A 174 7.98 6.55 25.00
CA ASN A 174 7.82 7.01 26.37
C ASN A 174 6.33 7.07 26.77
N GLN A 175 6.05 7.42 28.03
CA GLN A 175 4.68 7.55 28.53
C GLN A 175 3.83 8.53 27.71
N ALA A 176 4.42 9.61 27.20
CA ALA A 176 3.71 10.56 26.35
C ALA A 176 3.25 9.89 25.04
N GLY A 177 4.09 9.05 24.43
CA GLY A 177 3.72 8.30 23.24
C GLY A 177 2.62 7.26 23.46
N GLU A 178 2.53 6.62 24.63
CA GLU A 178 1.40 5.76 24.98
C GLU A 178 0.09 6.58 25.08
N ASN A 179 0.15 7.77 25.67
CA ASN A 179 -1.00 8.67 25.74
C ASN A 179 -1.46 9.10 24.34
N PHE A 180 -0.52 9.44 23.44
CA PHE A 180 -0.84 9.75 22.04
C PHE A 180 -1.43 8.54 21.30
N ARG A 181 -0.92 7.33 21.52
CA ARG A 181 -1.45 6.11 20.90
C ARG A 181 -2.88 5.83 21.38
N ALA A 182 -3.15 5.99 22.68
CA ALA A 182 -4.48 5.83 23.24
C ALA A 182 -5.47 6.85 22.65
N ALA A 183 -5.07 8.12 22.52
CA ALA A 183 -5.88 9.14 21.85
C ALA A 183 -6.10 8.81 20.37
N TYR A 184 -5.07 8.33 19.67
CA TYR A 184 -5.16 7.99 18.25
C TYR A 184 -6.07 6.79 17.97
N ALA A 185 -6.15 5.81 18.87
CA ALA A 185 -7.10 4.70 18.74
C ALA A 185 -8.57 5.17 18.64
N ARG A 186 -8.90 6.34 19.21
CA ARG A 186 -10.22 6.97 19.03
C ARG A 186 -10.40 7.61 17.66
N VAL A 187 -9.33 8.14 17.05
CA VAL A 187 -9.37 8.60 15.65
C VAL A 187 -9.72 7.42 14.73
N GLU A 188 -9.12 6.25 14.95
CA GLU A 188 -9.47 5.02 14.21
C GLU A 188 -10.93 4.58 14.47
N ALA A 189 -11.43 4.73 15.69
CA ALA A 189 -12.84 4.49 15.99
C ALA A 189 -13.77 5.49 15.25
N ALA A 190 -13.37 6.76 15.17
CA ALA A 190 -14.11 7.80 14.45
C ALA A 190 -14.20 7.51 12.94
N GLU A 191 -13.16 6.91 12.35
CA GLU A 191 -13.18 6.46 10.95
C GLU A 191 -14.22 5.36 10.71
N LYS A 192 -14.33 4.40 11.63
CA LYS A 192 -15.36 3.34 11.57
C LYS A 192 -16.77 3.96 11.63
N LEU A 193 -16.98 4.93 12.51
CA LEU A 193 -18.24 5.67 12.59
C LEU A 193 -18.55 6.43 11.29
N TYR A 194 -17.53 7.06 10.68
CA TYR A 194 -17.68 7.79 9.44
C TYR A 194 -18.07 6.86 8.27
N ALA A 195 -17.44 5.70 8.18
CA ALA A 195 -17.74 4.68 7.17
C ALA A 195 -19.19 4.19 7.26
N ASN A 196 -19.77 4.17 8.47
CA ASN A 196 -21.16 3.80 8.72
C ASN A 196 -22.17 4.95 8.56
N GLY A 197 -21.73 6.14 8.14
CA GLY A 197 -22.60 7.31 7.98
C GLY A 197 -22.97 8.03 9.28
N LEU A 198 -22.30 7.71 10.40
CA LEU A 198 -22.58 8.27 11.72
C LEU A 198 -21.76 9.55 11.98
N TRP A 199 -22.01 10.58 11.17
CA TRP A 199 -21.14 11.78 11.09
C TRP A 199 -21.07 12.60 12.39
N LYS A 200 -22.18 12.70 13.13
CA LYS A 200 -22.18 13.38 14.44
C LYS A 200 -21.32 12.63 15.44
N GLN A 201 -21.46 11.30 15.48
CA GLN A 201 -20.66 10.45 16.36
C GLN A 201 -19.18 10.47 15.96
N THR A 202 -18.85 10.57 14.67
CA THR A 202 -17.46 10.78 14.22
C THR A 202 -16.85 12.02 14.87
N LEU A 203 -17.52 13.18 14.81
CA LEU A 203 -16.99 14.41 15.42
C LEU A 203 -16.91 14.33 16.95
N ALA A 204 -17.85 13.63 17.57
CA ALA A 204 -17.85 13.41 19.02
C ALA A 204 -16.68 12.53 19.47
N GLU A 205 -16.42 11.43 18.76
CA GLU A 205 -15.29 10.54 19.04
C GLU A 205 -13.95 11.24 18.79
N LEU A 206 -13.86 12.09 17.76
CA LEU A 206 -12.70 12.95 17.57
C LEU A 206 -12.49 13.89 18.75
N TYR A 207 -13.54 14.57 19.24
CA TYR A 207 -13.42 15.42 20.43
C TYR A 207 -12.90 14.64 21.64
N SER A 208 -13.42 13.44 21.89
CA SER A 208 -12.95 12.57 22.98
C SER A 208 -11.48 12.18 22.83
N ALA A 209 -10.98 11.98 21.61
CA ALA A 209 -9.56 11.75 21.36
C ALA A 209 -8.68 12.88 21.92
N PHE A 210 -9.06 14.13 21.62
CA PHE A 210 -8.32 15.31 22.10
C PHE A 210 -8.54 15.61 23.58
N GLU A 211 -9.71 15.27 24.11
CA GLU A 211 -9.99 15.39 25.54
C GLU A 211 -9.12 14.43 26.38
N ASP A 212 -9.02 13.16 25.95
CA ASP A 212 -8.17 12.19 26.61
C ASP A 212 -6.69 12.60 26.53
N LEU A 213 -6.26 13.12 25.37
CA LEU A 213 -4.92 13.67 25.20
C LEU A 213 -4.66 14.86 26.14
N ALA A 214 -5.60 15.80 26.25
CA ALA A 214 -5.50 16.95 27.15
C ALA A 214 -5.39 16.52 28.62
N LYS A 215 -6.26 15.59 29.06
CA LYS A 215 -6.24 15.01 30.42
C LYS A 215 -4.91 14.33 30.73
N SER A 216 -4.37 13.59 29.77
CA SER A 216 -3.08 12.90 29.91
C SER A 216 -1.89 13.84 30.11
N LEU A 217 -2.04 15.10 29.69
CA LEU A 217 -1.06 16.18 29.83
C LEU A 217 -1.41 17.15 30.98
N GLY A 218 -2.37 16.80 31.84
CA GLY A 218 -2.75 17.58 33.02
C GLY A 218 -3.70 18.74 32.75
N PHE A 219 -4.31 18.81 31.57
CA PHE A 219 -5.31 19.83 31.23
C PHE A 219 -6.73 19.29 31.44
N ALA A 220 -7.64 20.15 31.91
CA ALA A 220 -9.03 19.74 32.15
C ALA A 220 -9.80 19.47 30.84
N ARG A 221 -9.44 20.13 29.73
CA ARG A 221 -10.11 20.06 28.44
C ARG A 221 -9.17 20.50 27.29
N PRO A 222 -9.46 20.17 26.03
CA PRO A 222 -8.64 20.57 24.90
C PRO A 222 -8.94 22.02 24.48
N ASP A 223 -8.40 22.99 25.23
CA ASP A 223 -8.56 24.42 24.96
C ASP A 223 -7.29 25.07 24.37
N GLN A 224 -7.34 26.38 24.13
CA GLN A 224 -6.23 27.13 23.54
C GLN A 224 -4.95 27.00 24.37
N GLN A 225 -5.03 26.97 25.70
CA GLN A 225 -3.86 26.87 26.57
C GLN A 225 -3.20 25.49 26.44
N PHE A 226 -4.02 24.43 26.41
CA PHE A 226 -3.56 23.08 26.10
C PHE A 226 -2.78 23.04 24.77
N PHE A 227 -3.35 23.58 23.69
CA PHE A 227 -2.71 23.54 22.37
C PHE A 227 -1.42 24.37 22.29
N VAL A 228 -1.39 25.54 22.95
CA VAL A 228 -0.16 26.35 23.03
C VAL A 228 0.93 25.61 23.77
N SER A 229 0.58 24.94 24.89
CA SER A 229 1.52 24.14 25.67
C SER A 229 2.03 22.93 24.88
N LEU A 230 1.12 22.20 24.25
CA LEU A 230 1.46 21.02 23.45
C LEU A 230 2.40 21.35 22.29
N LEU A 231 2.21 22.50 21.66
CA LEU A 231 3.03 22.95 20.53
C LEU A 231 4.26 23.78 20.93
N ALA A 232 4.54 23.94 22.22
CA ALA A 232 5.64 24.79 22.69
C ALA A 232 7.00 24.32 22.15
N GLU A 233 7.22 23.00 22.16
CA GLU A 233 8.50 22.35 21.85
C GLU A 233 8.68 21.99 20.35
N PHE A 234 7.68 22.27 19.51
CA PHE A 234 7.70 21.88 18.10
C PHE A 234 8.49 22.86 17.20
N PRO A 235 9.19 22.37 16.16
CA PRO A 235 9.83 23.22 15.16
C PRO A 235 8.84 24.21 14.52
N SER A 236 9.28 25.44 14.26
CA SER A 236 8.42 26.55 13.81
C SER A 236 7.58 26.23 12.58
N ALA A 237 8.14 25.50 11.60
CA ALA A 237 7.43 25.14 10.37
C ALA A 237 6.27 24.14 10.61
N LYS A 238 6.45 23.14 11.47
CA LYS A 238 5.39 22.17 11.84
C LYS A 238 4.38 22.79 12.78
N LYS A 239 4.85 23.64 13.70
CA LYS A 239 4.04 24.34 14.68
C LYS A 239 2.93 25.17 14.03
N GLU A 240 3.24 25.93 12.98
CA GLU A 240 2.22 26.73 12.28
C GLU A 240 1.18 25.86 11.54
N LYS A 241 1.60 24.76 10.92
CA LYS A 241 0.67 23.82 10.27
C LYS A 241 -0.23 23.09 11.29
N ALA A 242 0.33 22.66 12.41
CA ALA A 242 -0.41 22.02 13.49
C ALA A 242 -1.40 23.00 14.14
N LYS A 243 -0.99 24.26 14.40
CA LYS A 243 -1.89 25.32 14.87
C LYS A 243 -3.06 25.55 13.93
N LEU A 244 -2.80 25.61 12.62
CA LEU A 244 -3.84 25.81 11.62
C LEU A 244 -4.83 24.64 11.62
N ALA A 245 -4.33 23.39 11.63
CA ALA A 245 -5.20 22.21 11.72
C ALA A 245 -6.07 22.20 12.98
N LEU A 246 -5.48 22.58 14.13
CA LEU A 246 -6.18 22.67 15.41
C LEU A 246 -7.23 23.78 15.46
N ALA A 247 -6.92 24.96 14.91
CA ALA A 247 -7.86 26.06 14.86
C ALA A 247 -9.16 25.62 14.14
N TYR A 248 -9.01 24.96 12.99
CA TYR A 248 -10.15 24.38 12.27
C TYR A 248 -10.84 23.25 13.06
N LEU A 249 -10.09 22.38 13.75
CA LEU A 249 -10.70 21.32 14.58
C LEU A 249 -11.55 21.87 15.73
N CYS A 250 -11.10 22.95 16.38
CA CYS A 250 -11.84 23.63 17.43
C CYS A 250 -13.20 24.13 16.94
N ASP A 251 -13.27 24.58 15.68
CA ASP A 251 -14.53 24.96 15.04
C ASP A 251 -15.48 23.76 14.87
N PHE A 252 -15.02 22.51 14.94
CA PHE A 252 -15.90 21.33 14.91
C PHE A 252 -16.25 20.79 16.30
N TYR A 253 -15.47 21.11 17.34
CA TYR A 253 -15.68 20.54 18.68
C TYR A 253 -17.02 20.89 19.31
N HIS A 254 -17.55 22.08 19.03
CA HIS A 254 -18.89 22.44 19.52
C HIS A 254 -19.99 21.59 18.87
N LEU A 255 -19.76 21.03 17.69
CA LEU A 255 -20.71 20.16 16.98
C LEU A 255 -20.70 18.71 17.50
N GLY A 256 -19.58 18.28 18.08
CA GLY A 256 -19.37 16.92 18.60
C GLY A 256 -19.64 16.75 20.09
N ARG A 257 -19.88 17.82 20.87
CA ARG A 257 -20.05 17.70 22.33
C ARG A 257 -21.22 16.78 22.69
N HIS A 258 -20.94 15.83 23.57
CA HIS A 258 -21.88 14.84 24.13
C HIS A 258 -22.86 15.43 25.16
N GLU A 259 -22.90 16.75 25.35
CA GLU A 259 -23.86 17.30 26.30
C GLU A 259 -25.27 17.01 25.77
N PRO A 260 -26.13 16.30 26.53
CA PRO A 260 -27.52 16.17 26.17
C PRO A 260 -28.08 17.59 26.14
N GLU A 261 -28.38 18.08 24.95
CA GLU A 261 -29.04 19.36 24.80
C GLU A 261 -30.31 19.34 25.66
N LYS A 262 -30.42 20.30 26.57
CA LYS A 262 -31.54 20.43 27.52
C LYS A 262 -32.85 20.60 26.76
N GLU A 263 -33.53 19.50 26.40
CA GLU A 263 -34.89 19.44 25.79
C GLU A 263 -35.23 20.63 24.87
N SER A 264 -34.23 21.13 24.13
CA SER A 264 -34.39 22.30 23.30
C SER A 264 -34.87 21.82 21.94
N GLN A 265 -36.11 22.20 21.64
CA GLN A 265 -36.87 22.01 20.40
C GLN A 265 -36.17 21.16 19.31
N PRO A 266 -36.75 20.01 18.89
CA PRO A 266 -36.14 19.05 17.96
C PRO A 266 -35.76 19.60 16.57
N ASN A 267 -36.08 20.86 16.26
CA ASN A 267 -35.83 21.49 14.97
C ASN A 267 -34.55 22.33 14.89
N ASN A 268 -33.77 22.49 15.98
CA ASN A 268 -32.60 23.38 16.00
C ASN A 268 -31.23 22.68 16.10
N LEU A 269 -31.19 21.35 15.95
CA LEU A 269 -29.90 20.65 15.94
C LEU A 269 -29.08 21.05 14.70
N PRO A 270 -27.79 21.43 14.86
CA PRO A 270 -26.94 21.75 13.72
C PRO A 270 -26.82 20.50 12.83
N PHE A 271 -27.19 20.67 11.56
CA PHE A 271 -27.11 19.59 10.57
C PHE A 271 -25.65 19.37 10.18
N ILE A 272 -25.03 18.32 10.73
CA ILE A 272 -23.66 17.92 10.40
C ILE A 272 -23.67 17.17 9.08
N LEU A 273 -22.93 17.67 8.09
CA LEU A 273 -22.81 17.05 6.78
C LEU A 273 -21.65 16.05 6.75
N ARG A 274 -21.73 15.09 5.82
CA ARG A 274 -20.61 14.18 5.50
C ARG A 274 -19.29 14.92 5.25
N ARG A 275 -19.33 16.11 4.64
CA ARG A 275 -18.14 16.91 4.35
C ARG A 275 -17.47 17.42 5.63
N ASP A 276 -18.24 17.74 6.65
CA ASP A 276 -17.76 18.31 7.92
C ASP A 276 -17.03 17.22 8.71
N ALA A 277 -17.63 16.03 8.82
CA ALA A 277 -16.99 14.87 9.45
C ALA A 277 -15.72 14.43 8.69
N ARG A 278 -15.71 14.50 7.35
CA ARG A 278 -14.52 14.20 6.55
C ARG A 278 -13.40 15.19 6.81
N LEU A 279 -13.72 16.48 6.87
CA LEU A 279 -12.75 17.53 7.15
C LEU A 279 -12.17 17.37 8.56
N GLY A 280 -13.02 17.12 9.56
CA GLY A 280 -12.59 16.83 10.93
C GLY A 280 -11.61 15.65 11.02
N LEU A 281 -11.92 14.52 10.37
CA LEU A 281 -11.01 13.37 10.31
C LEU A 281 -9.68 13.73 9.64
N THR A 282 -9.73 14.45 8.53
CA THR A 282 -8.52 14.85 7.77
C THR A 282 -7.62 15.74 8.63
N LEU A 283 -8.20 16.69 9.37
CA LEU A 283 -7.46 17.59 10.25
C LEU A 283 -6.89 16.85 11.46
N ALA A 284 -7.63 15.89 12.03
CA ALA A 284 -7.14 15.06 13.13
C ALA A 284 -5.90 14.25 12.69
N HIS A 285 -5.98 13.57 11.55
CA HIS A 285 -4.83 12.85 10.97
C HIS A 285 -3.64 13.76 10.73
N ALA A 286 -3.86 14.90 10.09
CA ALA A 286 -2.80 15.88 9.85
C ALA A 286 -2.17 16.37 11.17
N PHE A 287 -2.97 16.58 12.21
CA PHE A 287 -2.47 16.98 13.51
C PHE A 287 -1.55 15.92 14.13
N PHE A 288 -1.98 14.66 14.19
CA PHE A 288 -1.15 13.57 14.72
C PHE A 288 0.10 13.32 13.85
N GLU A 289 0.01 13.50 12.53
CA GLU A 289 1.17 13.50 11.62
C GLU A 289 2.20 14.56 12.02
N TYR A 290 1.77 15.81 12.23
CA TYR A 290 2.69 16.90 12.59
C TYR A 290 3.30 16.78 13.98
N LEU A 291 2.65 16.06 14.89
CA LEU A 291 3.18 15.78 16.23
C LEU A 291 4.28 14.72 16.25
N THR A 292 4.46 14.00 15.14
CA THR A 292 5.47 12.96 15.03
C THR A 292 6.88 13.58 14.98
N PRO A 293 7.80 13.19 15.89
CA PRO A 293 9.18 13.68 15.90
C PRO A 293 9.91 13.40 14.57
N GLU A 294 10.67 14.38 14.08
CA GLU A 294 11.67 14.16 13.00
C GLU A 294 12.95 13.60 13.63
N GLN A 295 13.56 12.60 13.00
CA GLN A 295 14.88 12.07 13.38
C GLN A 295 15.99 12.93 12.78
#